data_AF-A0A0D2XNW0-F1
#
_entry.id   AF-A0A0D2XNW0-F1
#
_cell.length_a   1.000
_cell.length_b   1.000
_cell.length_c   1.000
_cell.angle_alpha   90.00
_cell.angle_beta   90.00
_cell.angle_gamma   90.00
#
_symmetry.space_group_name_H-M   'P 1'
#
loop_
_entity.id
_entity.type
_entity.pdbx_description
1 polymer ?
#
loop_
_entity_poly.entity_id
_entity_poly.type
_entity_poly.pdbx_seq_one_letter_code
_entity_poly.pdbx_strand_id
1 'polypeptide(L)'
;MSQPISFDHGASPDVGPNLPSLSEGGNKDIDNVKRMSTESHACSKEIGDSVQVTLEKRFSFWSLLGYQLSVMASWSNYLVIAGTFVYIGGPVAMIYGALLVGFFQFMTAMSLSELASAWPHAGGSQFWITQLMSPTSSGLFSYLTGWMNILAYLTAGASANFAGAQTVTALVTILNGYEWPRYQVFLVYCAMCLLDIPINVFPKYYSAFNIASLVCLMVFLVITIAVWASDFQHQSAQYVFTKFINSSGWKDSGMAFLISLTQTTYAATGLDAVVHLSEETHDPKRTIPLVLTTSVAISTLMSFGFAIFLVFKMGDFSDLVDLSLGQVYLELYTDSIGS
;
A
#
# COMPACT_ATOMS: atom_id res chain seq x y z
N MET A 1 8.87 41.86 -43.22
CA MET A 1 8.21 42.23 -44.49
C MET A 1 7.15 41.17 -44.76
N SER A 2 5.91 41.47 -44.36
CA SER A 2 4.82 41.95 -45.23
C SER A 2 4.02 40.80 -45.84
N GLN A 3 2.81 40.59 -45.34
CA GLN A 3 1.68 39.97 -46.06
C GLN A 3 1.26 40.87 -47.26
N PRO A 4 0.13 40.66 -47.99
CA PRO A 4 -0.77 39.50 -48.23
C PRO A 4 -1.12 39.34 -49.76
N ILE A 5 -2.12 38.51 -50.13
CA ILE A 5 -3.19 38.67 -51.16
C ILE A 5 -3.77 37.24 -51.45
N SER A 6 -5.01 36.82 -51.11
CA SER A 6 -6.41 37.19 -51.46
C SER A 6 -7.00 36.50 -52.72
N PHE A 7 -7.95 35.56 -52.49
CA PHE A 7 -9.23 35.16 -53.19
C PHE A 7 -9.23 34.85 -54.72
N ASP A 8 -10.08 34.00 -55.35
CA ASP A 8 -11.37 33.38 -55.02
C ASP A 8 -11.77 32.24 -56.02
N HIS A 9 -12.83 31.52 -55.65
CA HIS A 9 -13.90 30.87 -56.47
C HIS A 9 -13.68 29.68 -57.42
N GLY A 10 -14.47 28.62 -57.19
CA GLY A 10 -14.77 27.60 -58.20
C GLY A 10 -15.66 26.43 -57.74
N ALA A 11 -16.98 26.64 -57.80
CA ALA A 11 -18.04 25.66 -58.05
C ALA A 11 -18.42 24.61 -56.98
N SER A 12 -19.65 24.75 -56.49
CA SER A 12 -20.49 23.66 -55.96
C SER A 12 -21.47 23.23 -57.06
N PRO A 13 -21.83 21.95 -57.22
CA PRO A 13 -23.02 21.56 -57.97
C PRO A 13 -24.21 21.28 -57.03
N ASP A 14 -25.36 21.79 -57.47
CA ASP A 14 -26.68 21.72 -56.85
C ASP A 14 -27.20 20.30 -56.60
N VAL A 15 -27.80 20.09 -55.41
CA VAL A 15 -28.84 19.07 -55.19
C VAL A 15 -29.94 19.64 -54.30
N GLY A 16 -31.11 19.91 -54.92
CA GLY A 16 -32.45 19.68 -54.35
C GLY A 16 -33.02 20.71 -53.34
N PRO A 17 -34.25 21.22 -53.56
CA PRO A 17 -34.91 22.11 -52.61
C PRO A 17 -35.59 21.27 -51.51
N ASN A 18 -35.51 21.76 -50.27
CA ASN A 18 -36.25 21.38 -49.04
C ASN A 18 -35.35 20.90 -47.89
N LEU A 19 -34.71 21.84 -47.18
CA LEU A 19 -34.40 21.72 -45.76
C LEU A 19 -34.42 23.11 -45.11
N PRO A 20 -35.04 23.31 -43.93
CA PRO A 20 -34.90 24.54 -43.18
C PRO A 20 -33.44 24.70 -42.73
N SER A 21 -32.88 25.90 -42.89
CA SER A 21 -31.51 26.26 -42.53
C SER A 21 -31.22 26.04 -41.04
N LEU A 22 -30.51 24.96 -40.71
CA LEU A 22 -29.96 24.66 -39.38
C LEU A 22 -28.56 25.30 -39.19
N SER A 23 -28.40 26.61 -39.39
CA SER A 23 -27.10 27.27 -39.19
C SER A 23 -27.04 28.31 -38.07
N GLU A 24 -28.17 28.72 -37.49
CA GLU A 24 -28.16 29.74 -36.41
C GLU A 24 -28.40 29.21 -34.99
N GLY A 25 -28.86 27.96 -34.84
CA GLY A 25 -29.08 27.31 -33.53
C GLY A 25 -27.82 26.68 -32.93
N GLY A 26 -27.06 25.93 -33.75
CA GLY A 26 -25.93 25.13 -33.26
C GLY A 26 -24.76 25.95 -32.67
N ASN A 27 -24.51 27.16 -33.17
CA ASN A 27 -23.43 28.00 -32.63
C ASN A 27 -23.79 28.59 -31.26
N LYS A 28 -25.07 28.92 -31.05
CA LYS A 28 -25.58 29.39 -29.74
C LYS A 28 -25.59 28.26 -28.71
N ASP A 29 -25.89 27.04 -29.13
CA ASP A 29 -25.86 25.87 -28.23
C ASP A 29 -24.42 25.49 -27.84
N ILE A 30 -23.45 25.58 -28.75
CA ILE A 30 -22.03 25.35 -28.43
C ILE A 30 -21.48 26.43 -27.50
N ASP A 31 -21.84 27.70 -27.71
CA ASP A 31 -21.44 28.79 -26.83
C ASP A 31 -22.12 28.72 -25.46
N ASN A 32 -23.38 28.25 -25.41
CA ASN A 32 -24.08 27.97 -24.16
C ASN A 32 -23.44 26.81 -23.41
N VAL A 33 -23.04 25.72 -24.09
CA VAL A 33 -22.32 24.59 -23.45
C VAL A 33 -20.94 25.01 -22.94
N LYS A 34 -20.21 25.86 -23.67
CA LYS A 34 -18.94 26.44 -23.19
C LYS A 34 -19.14 27.38 -22.01
N ARG A 35 -20.20 28.21 -22.01
CA ARG A 35 -20.54 29.04 -20.84
C ARG A 35 -20.91 28.19 -19.64
N MET A 36 -21.74 27.17 -19.82
CA MET A 36 -22.15 26.27 -18.75
C MET A 36 -20.96 25.48 -18.18
N SER A 37 -19.99 25.03 -19.01
CA SER A 37 -18.78 24.38 -18.51
C SER A 37 -17.88 25.36 -17.75
N THR A 38 -17.74 26.58 -18.25
CA THR A 38 -16.94 27.63 -17.59
C THR A 38 -17.57 28.09 -16.27
N GLU A 39 -18.89 28.25 -16.24
CA GLU A 39 -19.68 28.57 -15.04
C GLU A 39 -19.72 27.40 -14.06
N SER A 40 -19.78 26.15 -14.52
CA SER A 40 -19.68 24.96 -13.67
C SER A 40 -18.27 24.81 -13.08
N HIS A 41 -17.22 25.14 -13.83
CA HIS A 41 -15.85 25.20 -13.30
C HIS A 41 -15.65 26.37 -12.33
N ALA A 42 -16.24 27.54 -12.59
CA ALA A 42 -16.20 28.69 -11.70
C ALA A 42 -17.00 28.44 -10.41
N CYS A 43 -18.19 27.86 -10.51
CA CYS A 43 -19.04 27.48 -9.38
C CYS A 43 -18.41 26.34 -8.57
N SER A 44 -17.78 25.35 -9.21
CA SER A 44 -16.99 24.33 -8.50
C SER A 44 -15.77 24.91 -7.78
N LYS A 45 -15.22 26.03 -8.28
CA LYS A 45 -14.13 26.77 -7.64
C LYS A 45 -14.62 27.62 -6.47
N GLU A 46 -15.76 28.31 -6.61
CA GLU A 46 -16.41 29.08 -5.54
C GLU A 46 -16.97 28.19 -4.41
N ILE A 47 -17.51 27.01 -4.74
CA ILE A 47 -17.94 26.02 -3.74
C ILE A 47 -16.71 25.42 -3.02
N GLY A 48 -15.60 25.21 -3.73
CA GLY A 48 -14.33 24.78 -3.13
C GLY A 48 -13.69 25.83 -2.21
N ASP A 49 -13.87 27.12 -2.50
CA ASP A 49 -13.34 28.22 -1.70
C ASP A 49 -14.24 28.57 -0.49
N SER A 50 -15.56 28.31 -0.56
CA SER A 50 -16.52 28.68 0.50
C SER A 50 -16.62 27.70 1.66
N VAL A 51 -16.04 26.50 1.55
CA VAL A 51 -15.90 25.53 2.65
C VAL A 51 -14.46 25.00 2.69
N GLN A 52 -13.46 25.89 2.74
CA GLN A 52 -12.12 25.47 3.18
C GLN A 52 -12.14 25.24 4.69
N VAL A 53 -12.52 24.02 5.08
CA VAL A 53 -12.16 23.48 6.40
C VAL A 53 -10.64 23.36 6.40
N THR A 54 -9.96 24.41 6.85
CA THR A 54 -8.50 24.39 7.01
C THR A 54 -8.19 23.52 8.22
N LEU A 55 -7.82 22.26 7.96
CA LEU A 55 -7.33 21.38 9.00
C LEU A 55 -6.07 21.99 9.64
N GLU A 56 -5.97 21.89 10.96
CA GLU A 56 -4.78 22.37 11.67
C GLU A 56 -3.55 21.60 11.19
N LYS A 57 -2.49 22.33 10.85
CA LYS A 57 -1.21 21.73 10.48
C LYS A 57 -0.55 21.14 11.71
N ARG A 58 -0.74 19.84 11.93
CA ARG A 58 -0.32 19.11 13.13
C ARG A 58 0.96 18.31 12.93
N PHE A 59 1.30 17.99 11.69
CA PHE A 59 2.36 17.03 11.42
C PHE A 59 3.68 17.67 10.97
N SER A 60 4.76 17.30 11.68
CA SER A 60 6.14 17.58 11.30
C SER A 60 6.71 16.45 10.42
N PHE A 61 7.86 16.71 9.77
CA PHE A 61 8.59 15.70 9.02
C PHE A 61 8.84 14.41 9.82
N TRP A 62 9.34 14.51 11.06
CA TRP A 62 9.66 13.36 11.89
C TRP A 62 8.42 12.59 12.33
N SER A 63 7.33 13.30 12.60
CA SER A 63 6.05 12.70 12.94
C SER A 63 5.47 11.91 11.77
N LEU A 64 5.56 12.44 10.55
CA LEU A 64 5.10 11.77 9.33
C LEU A 64 5.99 10.59 8.97
N LEU A 65 7.32 10.72 9.13
CA LEU A 65 8.24 9.62 8.92
C LEU A 65 7.96 8.47 9.88
N GLY A 66 7.76 8.76 11.16
CA GLY A 66 7.38 7.76 12.16
C GLY A 66 6.04 7.10 11.84
N TYR A 67 5.03 7.88 11.45
CA TYR A 67 3.73 7.37 11.01
C TYR A 67 3.88 6.44 9.79
N GLN A 68 4.57 6.88 8.75
CA GLN A 68 4.76 6.12 7.52
C GLN A 68 5.53 4.81 7.75
N LEU A 69 6.59 4.83 8.56
CA LEU A 69 7.34 3.63 8.94
C LEU A 69 6.48 2.65 9.76
N SER A 70 5.56 3.17 10.58
CA SER A 70 4.63 2.34 11.37
C SER A 70 3.52 1.73 10.52
N VAL A 71 3.02 2.45 9.52
CA VAL A 71 2.02 1.92 8.58
C VAL A 71 2.63 0.85 7.69
N MET A 72 3.84 1.07 7.18
CA MET A 72 4.51 0.08 6.34
C MET A 72 4.93 -1.15 7.15
N ALA A 73 5.54 -0.94 8.33
CA ALA A 73 6.05 -1.97 9.25
C ALA A 73 6.60 -3.22 8.53
N SER A 74 7.31 -3.01 7.42
CA SER A 74 7.51 -4.08 6.44
C SER A 74 8.29 -5.25 7.03
N TRP A 75 9.25 -4.96 7.91
CA TRP A 75 10.03 -5.96 8.63
C TRP A 75 9.18 -6.89 9.49
N SER A 76 8.13 -6.41 10.17
CA SER A 76 7.24 -7.29 10.94
C SER A 76 6.32 -8.10 10.03
N ASN A 77 5.91 -7.55 8.90
CA ASN A 77 5.14 -8.29 7.90
C ASN A 77 5.91 -9.49 7.35
N TYR A 78 7.24 -9.42 7.26
CA TYR A 78 8.08 -10.57 6.87
C TYR A 78 7.92 -11.79 7.78
N LEU A 79 7.64 -11.61 9.08
CA LEU A 79 7.33 -12.74 9.97
C LEU A 79 6.03 -13.40 9.58
N VAL A 80 4.98 -12.58 9.38
CA VAL A 80 3.64 -13.07 9.06
C VAL A 80 3.66 -13.88 7.77
N ILE A 81 4.40 -13.43 6.75
CA ILE A 81 4.50 -14.12 5.46
C ILE A 81 5.61 -15.18 5.41
N ALA A 82 6.44 -15.32 6.45
CA ALA A 82 7.53 -16.30 6.49
C ALA A 82 7.02 -17.72 6.19
N GLY A 83 5.84 -18.06 6.72
CA GLY A 83 5.20 -19.35 6.46
C GLY A 83 4.90 -19.60 4.98
N THR A 84 4.62 -18.58 4.17
CA THR A 84 4.40 -18.80 2.73
C THR A 84 5.71 -19.09 2.00
N PHE A 85 6.82 -18.49 2.42
CA PHE A 85 8.14 -18.75 1.80
C PHE A 85 8.60 -20.20 1.99
N VAL A 86 8.11 -20.87 3.03
CA VAL A 86 8.35 -22.31 3.23
C VAL A 86 7.86 -23.16 2.07
N TYR A 87 6.70 -22.81 1.51
CA TYR A 87 6.13 -23.54 0.39
C TYR A 87 6.62 -23.00 -0.96
N ILE A 88 6.95 -21.71 -1.03
CA ILE A 88 7.21 -21.01 -2.29
C ILE A 88 8.46 -20.13 -2.17
N GLY A 89 9.57 -20.60 -2.74
CA GLY A 89 10.79 -19.83 -2.95
C GLY A 89 11.88 -20.00 -1.89
N GLY A 90 11.51 -20.27 -0.64
CA GLY A 90 12.44 -20.51 0.46
C GLY A 90 13.35 -19.31 0.81
N PRO A 91 14.50 -19.57 1.46
CA PRO A 91 15.50 -18.58 1.87
C PRO A 91 15.88 -17.55 0.79
N VAL A 92 16.19 -18.05 -0.41
CA VAL A 92 16.64 -17.22 -1.54
C VAL A 92 15.56 -16.23 -1.95
N ALA A 93 14.32 -16.67 -2.08
CA ALA A 93 13.20 -15.79 -2.43
C ALA A 93 12.98 -14.69 -1.40
N MET A 94 13.09 -15.02 -0.12
CA MET A 94 12.84 -14.08 0.96
C MET A 94 13.89 -12.97 1.01
N ILE A 95 15.18 -13.31 0.86
CA ILE A 95 16.30 -12.36 0.90
C ILE A 95 16.40 -11.54 -0.39
N TYR A 96 16.49 -12.21 -1.54
CA TYR A 96 16.67 -11.51 -2.82
C TYR A 96 15.37 -10.82 -3.27
N GLY A 97 14.21 -11.36 -2.88
CA GLY A 97 12.93 -10.70 -3.10
C GLY A 97 12.84 -9.36 -2.39
N ALA A 98 13.34 -9.24 -1.15
CA ALA A 98 13.35 -7.98 -0.42
C ALA A 98 14.08 -6.86 -1.16
N LEU A 99 15.26 -7.16 -1.72
CA LEU A 99 16.03 -6.20 -2.51
C LEU A 99 15.35 -5.86 -3.83
N LEU A 100 14.87 -6.88 -4.54
CA LEU A 100 14.27 -6.69 -5.87
C LEU A 100 12.98 -5.87 -5.78
N VAL A 101 12.06 -6.25 -4.89
CA VAL A 101 10.81 -5.50 -4.65
C VAL A 101 11.12 -4.13 -4.09
N GLY A 102 12.03 -4.03 -3.12
CA GLY A 102 12.43 -2.74 -2.55
C GLY A 102 12.99 -1.77 -3.59
N PHE A 103 13.76 -2.26 -4.57
CA PHE A 103 14.23 -1.45 -5.69
C PHE A 103 13.09 -0.89 -6.55
N PHE A 104 12.16 -1.75 -6.98
CA PHE A 104 10.98 -1.30 -7.76
C PHE A 104 10.04 -0.41 -6.94
N GLN A 105 9.92 -0.68 -5.64
CA GLN A 105 9.15 0.13 -4.72
C GLN A 105 9.76 1.52 -4.56
N PHE A 106 11.09 1.61 -4.49
CA PHE A 106 11.80 2.88 -4.43
C PHE A 106 11.60 3.70 -5.71
N MET A 107 11.65 3.06 -6.89
CA MET A 107 11.31 3.73 -8.16
C MET A 107 9.87 4.25 -8.18
N THR A 108 8.93 3.45 -7.68
CA THR A 108 7.52 3.85 -7.55
C THR A 108 7.36 5.03 -6.59
N ALA A 109 8.04 4.99 -5.44
CA ALA A 109 8.04 6.06 -4.46
C ALA A 109 8.62 7.36 -5.01
N MET A 110 9.69 7.30 -5.82
CA MET A 110 10.24 8.48 -6.50
C MET A 110 9.22 9.09 -7.47
N SER A 111 8.54 8.27 -8.28
CA SER A 111 7.51 8.76 -9.20
C SER A 111 6.33 9.41 -8.46
N LEU A 112 5.84 8.79 -7.37
CA LEU A 112 4.80 9.37 -6.53
C LEU A 112 5.26 10.66 -5.84
N SER A 113 6.53 10.74 -5.47
CA SER A 113 7.12 11.90 -4.81
C SER A 113 7.14 13.12 -5.74
N GLU A 114 7.41 12.93 -7.03
CA GLU A 114 7.29 14.01 -8.03
C GLU A 114 5.85 14.54 -8.11
N LEU A 115 4.86 13.64 -8.19
CA LEU A 115 3.44 14.00 -8.22
C LEU A 115 2.99 14.70 -6.94
N ALA A 116 3.40 14.20 -5.77
CA ALA A 116 3.09 14.80 -4.48
C ALA A 116 3.72 16.19 -4.30
N SER A 117 4.89 16.43 -4.90
CA SER A 117 5.54 17.74 -4.87
C SER A 117 4.83 18.77 -5.75
N ALA A 118 4.34 18.35 -6.91
CA ALA A 118 3.60 19.19 -7.84
C ALA A 118 2.19 19.52 -7.31
N TRP A 119 1.50 18.49 -6.82
CA TRP A 119 0.11 18.54 -6.39
C TRP A 119 -0.07 17.85 -5.02
N PRO A 120 0.30 18.52 -3.91
CA PRO A 120 0.07 18.01 -2.56
C PRO A 120 -1.42 18.09 -2.24
N HIS A 121 -2.13 16.98 -2.38
CA HIS A 121 -3.57 16.94 -2.12
C HIS A 121 -3.94 15.63 -1.43
N ALA A 122 -4.87 15.67 -0.46
CA ALA A 122 -5.22 14.50 0.34
C ALA A 122 -5.90 13.41 -0.51
N GLY A 123 -6.52 13.81 -1.62
CA GLY A 123 -7.06 12.90 -2.63
C GLY A 123 -6.02 12.05 -3.39
N GLY A 124 -4.72 12.30 -3.20
CA GLY A 124 -3.63 11.46 -3.70
C GLY A 124 -3.76 11.03 -5.16
N SER A 125 -3.65 9.73 -5.41
CA SER A 125 -3.70 9.14 -6.76
C SER A 125 -4.98 9.47 -7.54
N GLN A 126 -6.12 9.54 -6.86
CA GLN A 126 -7.40 9.91 -7.49
C GLN A 126 -7.36 11.35 -8.03
N PHE A 127 -6.77 12.27 -7.27
CA PHE A 127 -6.62 13.66 -7.67
C PHE A 127 -5.59 13.81 -8.80
N TRP A 128 -4.44 13.14 -8.70
CA TRP A 128 -3.39 13.23 -9.73
C TRP A 128 -3.88 12.80 -11.11
N ILE A 129 -4.74 11.77 -11.18
CA ILE A 129 -5.33 11.33 -12.44
C ILE A 129 -6.21 12.41 -13.08
N THR A 130 -6.94 13.20 -12.28
CA THR A 130 -7.74 14.30 -12.83
C THR A 130 -6.90 15.39 -13.48
N GLN A 131 -5.67 15.59 -12.98
CA GLN A 131 -4.74 16.59 -13.50
C GLN A 131 -3.93 16.11 -14.71
N LEU A 132 -3.63 14.81 -14.78
CA LEU A 132 -2.81 14.23 -15.85
C LEU A 132 -3.63 13.85 -17.09
N MET A 133 -4.92 13.55 -16.93
CA MET A 133 -5.77 13.07 -18.02
C MET A 133 -6.55 14.17 -18.72
N SER A 134 -6.98 13.90 -19.95
CA SER A 134 -7.86 14.82 -20.68
C SER A 134 -9.21 14.99 -19.96
N PRO A 135 -9.84 16.19 -20.01
CA PRO A 135 -11.07 16.47 -19.27
C PRO A 135 -12.18 15.47 -19.52
N THR A 136 -12.30 14.96 -20.76
CA THR A 136 -13.34 14.01 -21.18
C THR A 136 -13.25 12.64 -20.50
N SER A 137 -12.04 12.16 -20.21
CA SER A 137 -11.83 10.82 -19.62
C SER A 137 -11.46 10.87 -18.14
N SER A 138 -10.99 12.02 -17.65
CA SER A 138 -10.50 12.23 -16.28
C SER A 138 -11.46 11.72 -15.20
N GLY A 139 -12.77 11.97 -15.36
CA GLY A 139 -13.79 11.58 -14.38
C GLY A 139 -13.91 10.06 -14.20
N LEU A 140 -13.92 9.29 -15.29
CA LEU A 140 -14.06 7.83 -15.23
C LEU A 140 -12.83 7.19 -14.57
N PHE A 141 -11.62 7.57 -14.99
CA PHE A 141 -10.39 6.96 -14.49
C PHE A 141 -10.07 7.39 -13.05
N SER A 142 -10.41 8.64 -12.68
CA SER A 142 -10.33 9.09 -11.29
C SER A 142 -11.28 8.29 -10.41
N TYR A 143 -12.54 8.12 -10.84
CA TYR A 143 -13.53 7.30 -10.13
C TYR A 143 -13.08 5.85 -9.96
N LEU A 144 -12.60 5.20 -11.04
CA LEU A 144 -12.09 3.84 -10.99
C LEU A 144 -10.90 3.72 -10.03
N THR A 145 -9.98 4.68 -10.04
CA THR A 145 -8.81 4.67 -9.16
C THR A 145 -9.20 4.84 -7.70
N GLY A 146 -10.17 5.72 -7.41
CA GLY A 146 -10.73 5.86 -6.07
C GLY A 146 -11.32 4.55 -5.55
N TRP A 147 -12.11 3.84 -6.37
CA TRP A 147 -12.65 2.54 -6.00
C TRP A 147 -11.60 1.45 -5.82
N MET A 148 -10.59 1.41 -6.70
CA MET A 148 -9.47 0.47 -6.55
C MET A 148 -8.68 0.75 -5.27
N ASN A 149 -8.50 2.03 -4.89
CA ASN A 149 -7.85 2.41 -3.64
C ASN A 149 -8.67 1.97 -2.43
N ILE A 150 -9.98 2.22 -2.41
CA ILE A 150 -10.88 1.76 -1.34
C ILE A 150 -10.83 0.24 -1.20
N LEU A 151 -10.90 -0.49 -2.32
CA LEU A 151 -10.80 -1.95 -2.33
C LEU A 151 -9.45 -2.44 -1.77
N ALA A 152 -8.34 -1.79 -2.13
CA ALA A 152 -7.01 -2.13 -1.63
C ALA A 152 -6.90 -1.95 -0.11
N TYR A 153 -7.39 -0.84 0.43
CA TYR A 153 -7.39 -0.61 1.88
C TYR A 153 -8.35 -1.54 2.63
N LEU A 154 -9.51 -1.88 2.03
CA LEU A 154 -10.46 -2.82 2.61
C LEU A 154 -9.88 -4.24 2.69
N THR A 155 -9.24 -4.71 1.62
CA THR A 155 -8.63 -6.05 1.60
C THR A 155 -7.39 -6.12 2.48
N ALA A 156 -6.59 -5.06 2.55
CA ALA A 156 -5.45 -4.96 3.47
C ALA A 156 -5.88 -4.98 4.95
N GLY A 157 -6.94 -4.26 5.31
CA GLY A 157 -7.52 -4.32 6.66
C GLY A 157 -8.04 -5.71 7.00
N ALA A 158 -8.76 -6.34 6.06
CA ALA A 158 -9.25 -7.70 6.23
C ALA A 158 -8.11 -8.72 6.40
N SER A 159 -7.02 -8.61 5.63
CA SER A 159 -5.87 -9.52 5.74
C SER A 159 -5.12 -9.33 7.06
N ALA A 160 -4.95 -8.09 7.54
CA ALA A 160 -4.32 -7.80 8.82
C ALA A 160 -5.11 -8.39 10.00
N ASN A 161 -6.44 -8.22 10.00
CA ASN A 161 -7.31 -8.81 11.03
C ASN A 161 -7.29 -10.34 11.00
N PHE A 162 -7.21 -10.94 9.81
CA PHE A 162 -7.08 -12.39 9.68
C PHE A 162 -5.74 -12.90 10.22
N ALA A 163 -4.63 -12.20 9.93
CA ALA A 163 -3.33 -12.51 10.50
C ALA A 163 -3.36 -12.42 12.03
N GLY A 164 -3.92 -11.34 12.59
CA GLY A 164 -4.06 -11.17 14.03
C GLY A 164 -4.91 -12.26 14.70
N ALA A 165 -6.02 -12.68 14.06
CA ALA A 165 -6.84 -13.77 14.55
C ALA A 165 -6.06 -15.09 14.62
N GLN A 166 -5.26 -15.39 13.58
CA GLN A 166 -4.39 -16.57 13.58
C GLN A 166 -3.34 -16.50 14.69
N THR A 167 -2.71 -15.35 14.92
CA THR A 167 -1.74 -15.16 16.00
C THR A 167 -2.37 -15.42 17.37
N VAL A 168 -3.57 -14.89 17.62
CA VAL A 168 -4.30 -15.09 18.89
C VAL A 168 -4.63 -16.57 19.09
N THR A 169 -5.18 -17.24 18.07
CA THR A 169 -5.53 -18.65 18.20
C THR A 169 -4.32 -19.53 18.40
N ALA A 170 -3.22 -19.26 17.70
CA ALA A 170 -1.97 -20.00 17.85
C ALA A 170 -1.34 -19.80 19.24
N LEU A 171 -1.39 -18.58 19.80
CA LEU A 171 -0.94 -18.32 21.17
C LEU A 171 -1.76 -19.13 22.19
N VAL A 172 -3.08 -19.22 22.02
CA VAL A 172 -3.92 -20.03 22.91
C VAL A 172 -3.64 -21.52 22.75
N THR A 173 -3.36 -22.00 21.53
CA THR A 173 -2.93 -23.38 21.28
C THR A 173 -1.64 -23.70 22.05
N ILE A 174 -0.65 -22.80 22.02
CA ILE A 174 0.62 -22.98 22.75
C ILE A 174 0.39 -23.05 24.26
N LEU A 175 -0.45 -22.18 24.81
CA LEU A 175 -0.67 -22.09 26.26
C LEU A 175 -1.53 -23.23 26.82
N ASN A 176 -2.54 -23.67 26.07
CA ASN A 176 -3.59 -24.58 26.58
C ASN A 176 -3.68 -25.91 25.82
N GLY A 177 -2.92 -26.11 24.75
CA GLY A 177 -2.98 -27.31 23.90
C GLY A 177 -4.31 -27.49 23.15
N TYR A 178 -5.10 -26.42 22.99
CA TYR A 178 -6.41 -26.49 22.35
C TYR A 178 -6.32 -26.28 20.83
N GLU A 179 -6.69 -27.29 20.05
CA GLU A 179 -6.80 -27.16 18.59
C GLU A 179 -8.10 -26.47 18.19
N TRP A 180 -7.97 -25.30 17.58
CA TRP A 180 -9.11 -24.49 17.16
C TRP A 180 -9.72 -25.00 15.84
N PRO A 181 -11.00 -25.38 15.79
CA PRO A 181 -11.67 -25.64 14.52
C PRO A 181 -11.81 -24.33 13.72
N ARG A 182 -11.72 -24.42 12.38
CA ARG A 182 -11.66 -23.28 11.46
C ARG A 182 -12.77 -22.24 11.66
N TYR A 183 -13.97 -22.67 12.04
CA TYR A 183 -15.09 -21.75 12.29
C TYR A 183 -14.88 -20.86 13.52
N GLN A 184 -14.15 -21.33 14.55
CA GLN A 184 -13.85 -20.53 15.73
C GLN A 184 -12.77 -19.48 15.42
N VAL A 185 -11.77 -19.83 14.60
CA VAL A 185 -10.79 -18.84 14.09
C VAL A 185 -11.51 -17.72 13.33
N PHE A 186 -12.53 -18.07 12.54
CA PHE A 186 -13.37 -17.08 11.86
C PHE A 186 -14.18 -16.21 12.84
N LEU A 187 -14.70 -16.77 13.94
CA LEU A 187 -15.38 -15.97 14.97
C LEU A 187 -14.44 -14.99 15.67
N VAL A 188 -13.19 -15.39 15.94
CA VAL A 188 -12.15 -14.49 16.49
C VAL A 188 -11.86 -13.36 15.49
N TYR A 189 -11.74 -13.69 14.20
CA TYR A 189 -11.61 -12.69 13.14
C TYR A 189 -12.78 -11.70 13.12
N CYS A 190 -14.03 -12.18 13.17
CA CYS A 190 -15.20 -11.30 13.25
C CYS A 190 -15.18 -10.41 14.49
N ALA A 191 -14.77 -10.95 15.65
CA ALA A 191 -14.64 -10.18 16.89
C ALA A 191 -13.58 -9.07 16.75
N MET A 192 -12.43 -9.34 16.12
CA MET A 192 -11.41 -8.33 15.85
C MET A 192 -11.93 -7.21 14.95
N CYS A 193 -12.60 -7.54 13.84
CA CYS A 193 -13.22 -6.54 12.98
C CYS A 193 -14.25 -5.67 13.71
N LEU A 194 -15.01 -6.23 14.65
CA LEU A 194 -15.96 -5.47 15.47
C LEU A 194 -15.26 -4.55 16.48
N LEU A 195 -14.09 -4.94 16.98
CA LEU A 195 -13.27 -4.11 17.89
C LEU A 195 -12.65 -2.90 17.18
N ASP A 196 -12.43 -2.98 15.86
CA ASP A 196 -11.91 -1.85 15.08
C ASP A 196 -12.95 -0.72 14.94
N ILE A 197 -14.24 -1.05 14.93
CA ILE A 197 -15.33 -0.06 14.77
C ILE A 197 -15.26 1.05 15.82
N PRO A 198 -15.25 0.79 17.14
CA PRO A 198 -15.18 1.86 18.13
C PRO A 198 -13.86 2.66 18.03
N ILE A 199 -12.75 2.05 17.63
CA ILE A 199 -11.47 2.77 17.47
C ILE A 199 -11.57 3.77 16.31
N ASN A 200 -12.22 3.39 15.22
CA ASN A 200 -12.41 4.24 14.04
C ASN A 200 -13.52 5.30 14.24
N VAL A 201 -14.58 4.99 14.99
CA VAL A 201 -15.70 5.91 15.22
C VAL A 201 -15.38 6.99 16.26
N PHE A 202 -14.53 6.68 17.25
CA PHE A 202 -14.23 7.60 18.35
C PHE A 202 -12.81 8.20 18.23
N PRO A 203 -12.66 9.40 17.62
CA PRO A 203 -11.34 10.01 17.38
C PRO A 203 -10.52 10.28 18.65
N LYS A 204 -11.16 10.35 19.82
CA LYS A 204 -10.45 10.47 21.12
C LYS A 204 -9.50 9.32 21.43
N TYR A 205 -9.74 8.12 20.88
CA TYR A 205 -8.88 6.95 21.11
C TYR A 205 -7.78 6.82 20.07
N TYR A 206 -7.89 7.53 18.94
CA TYR A 206 -6.98 7.38 17.80
C TYR A 206 -5.53 7.70 18.15
N SER A 207 -5.28 8.79 18.89
CA SER A 207 -3.94 9.17 19.31
C SER A 207 -3.34 8.17 20.31
N ALA A 208 -4.14 7.71 21.28
CA ALA A 208 -3.70 6.71 22.26
C ALA A 208 -3.38 5.36 21.61
N PHE A 209 -4.20 4.94 20.64
CA PHE A 209 -3.98 3.69 19.90
C PHE A 209 -2.72 3.74 19.05
N ASN A 210 -2.46 4.85 18.34
CA ASN A 210 -1.21 5.02 17.58
C ASN A 210 0.03 4.94 18.47
N ILE A 211 0.00 5.55 19.66
CA ILE A 211 1.11 5.46 20.62
C ILE A 211 1.26 4.02 21.13
N ALA A 212 0.16 3.35 21.47
CA ALA A 212 0.19 1.96 21.90
C ALA A 212 0.77 1.04 20.81
N SER A 213 0.33 1.18 19.57
CA SER A 213 0.85 0.41 18.42
C SER A 213 2.35 0.63 18.22
N LEU A 214 2.83 1.88 18.33
CA LEU A 214 4.25 2.20 18.29
C LEU A 214 5.04 1.50 19.41
N VAL A 215 4.52 1.55 20.64
CA VAL A 215 5.15 0.88 21.79
C VAL A 215 5.20 -0.63 21.56
N CYS A 216 4.11 -1.24 21.07
CA CYS A 216 4.06 -2.66 20.73
C CYS A 216 5.09 -3.03 19.66
N LEU A 217 5.22 -2.23 18.59
CA LEU A 217 6.23 -2.44 17.56
C LEU A 217 7.66 -2.35 18.11
N MET A 218 7.92 -1.40 19.01
CA MET A 218 9.24 -1.27 19.64
C MET A 218 9.55 -2.42 20.60
N VAL A 219 8.58 -2.85 21.40
CA VAL A 219 8.72 -4.04 22.26
C VAL A 219 9.01 -5.27 21.41
N PHE A 220 8.28 -5.43 20.31
CA PHE A 220 8.47 -6.53 19.38
C PHE A 220 9.86 -6.53 18.72
N LEU A 221 10.37 -5.34 18.37
CA LEU A 221 11.73 -5.18 17.87
C LEU A 221 12.76 -5.64 18.93
N VAL A 222 12.58 -5.25 20.19
CA VAL A 222 13.47 -5.65 21.30
C VAL A 222 13.43 -7.17 21.51
N ILE A 223 12.25 -7.79 21.51
CA ILE A 223 12.10 -9.24 21.63
C ILE A 223 12.83 -9.93 20.48
N THR A 224 12.70 -9.41 19.26
CA THR A 224 13.35 -10.01 18.09
C THR A 224 14.88 -9.93 18.16
N ILE A 225 15.42 -8.80 18.64
CA ILE A 225 16.86 -8.66 18.91
C ILE A 225 17.31 -9.64 20.01
N ALA A 226 16.49 -9.86 21.04
CA ALA A 226 16.80 -10.82 22.09
C ALA A 226 16.84 -12.27 21.56
N VAL A 227 15.90 -12.64 20.69
CA VAL A 227 15.95 -13.94 19.98
C VAL A 227 17.19 -14.05 19.12
N TRP A 228 17.62 -12.97 18.48
CA TRP A 228 18.88 -12.98 17.73
C TRP A 228 20.10 -13.25 18.60
N ALA A 229 20.16 -12.62 19.77
CA ALA A 229 21.23 -12.81 20.73
C ALA A 229 21.21 -14.19 21.42
N SER A 230 20.10 -14.92 21.33
CA SER A 230 20.02 -16.28 21.86
C SER A 230 20.90 -17.25 21.07
N ASP A 231 21.52 -18.20 21.76
CA ASP A 231 22.41 -19.22 21.15
C ASP A 231 21.64 -20.34 20.43
N PHE A 232 20.36 -20.08 20.10
CA PHE A 232 19.50 -21.02 19.40
C PHE A 232 19.93 -21.19 17.93
N GLN A 233 19.68 -22.38 17.38
CA GLN A 233 20.17 -22.92 16.11
C GLN A 233 20.49 -21.87 15.04
N HIS A 234 21.69 -21.98 14.46
CA HIS A 234 22.14 -21.14 13.37
C HIS A 234 22.24 -21.96 12.08
N GLN A 235 21.51 -21.54 11.04
CA GLN A 235 21.67 -22.14 9.73
C GLN A 235 23.00 -21.75 9.09
N SER A 236 23.55 -22.66 8.27
CA SER A 236 24.78 -22.37 7.53
C SER A 236 24.55 -21.25 6.52
N ALA A 237 25.54 -20.37 6.34
CA ALA A 237 25.45 -19.28 5.35
C ALA A 237 25.17 -19.81 3.93
N GLN A 238 25.65 -21.02 3.60
CA GLN A 238 25.34 -21.67 2.33
C GLN A 238 23.84 -21.95 2.20
N TYR A 239 23.20 -22.49 3.23
CA TYR A 239 21.74 -22.70 3.22
C TYR A 239 20.99 -21.38 3.02
N VAL A 240 21.34 -20.37 3.80
CA VAL A 240 20.69 -19.04 3.78
C VAL A 240 20.70 -18.40 2.38
N PHE A 241 21.84 -18.42 1.70
CA PHE A 241 21.99 -17.71 0.42
C PHE A 241 21.77 -18.57 -0.83
N THR A 242 21.69 -19.90 -0.71
CA THR A 242 21.61 -20.77 -1.90
C THR A 242 20.42 -21.73 -1.90
N LYS A 243 19.78 -21.98 -0.75
CA LYS A 243 18.65 -22.92 -0.69
C LYS A 243 17.41 -22.30 -1.33
N PHE A 244 16.93 -22.96 -2.38
CA PHE A 244 15.63 -22.67 -3.00
C PHE A 244 14.69 -23.85 -2.76
N ILE A 245 13.44 -23.54 -2.38
CA ILE A 245 12.41 -24.54 -2.14
C ILE A 245 11.25 -24.26 -3.09
N ASN A 246 10.80 -25.27 -3.80
CA ASN A 246 9.68 -25.16 -4.73
C ASN A 246 8.65 -26.25 -4.44
N SER A 247 7.67 -25.89 -3.61
CA SER A 247 6.47 -26.69 -3.35
C SER A 247 5.22 -26.07 -3.99
N SER A 248 5.41 -25.14 -4.94
CA SER A 248 4.33 -24.38 -5.60
C SER A 248 3.53 -25.19 -6.63
N GLY A 249 4.00 -26.38 -6.99
CA GLY A 249 3.44 -27.21 -8.07
C GLY A 249 3.92 -26.84 -9.48
N TRP A 250 4.67 -25.74 -9.64
CA TRP A 250 5.27 -25.36 -10.91
C TRP A 250 6.58 -26.11 -11.16
N LYS A 251 6.74 -26.65 -12.37
CA LYS A 251 7.97 -27.34 -12.78
C LYS A 251 9.19 -26.41 -12.86
N ASP A 252 8.95 -25.14 -13.15
CA ASP A 252 10.01 -24.13 -13.26
C ASP A 252 10.16 -23.35 -11.94
N SER A 253 11.38 -23.36 -11.42
CA SER A 253 11.79 -22.61 -10.22
C SER A 253 11.71 -21.10 -10.43
N GLY A 254 11.86 -20.61 -11.67
CA GLY A 254 11.71 -19.19 -11.98
C GLY A 254 10.29 -18.68 -11.70
N MET A 255 9.28 -19.45 -12.09
CA MET A 255 7.88 -19.10 -11.82
C MET A 255 7.57 -19.12 -10.32
N ALA A 256 8.09 -20.11 -9.58
CA ALA A 256 7.95 -20.16 -8.13
C ALA A 256 8.58 -18.93 -7.45
N PHE A 257 9.73 -18.46 -7.94
CA PHE A 257 10.35 -17.23 -7.47
C PHE A 257 9.44 -16.02 -7.74
N LEU A 258 8.89 -15.87 -8.95
CA LEU A 258 7.98 -14.74 -9.26
C LEU A 258 6.71 -14.75 -8.40
N ILE A 259 6.14 -15.91 -8.10
CA ILE A 259 4.98 -16.04 -7.20
C ILE A 259 5.37 -15.64 -5.77
N SER A 260 6.56 -16.04 -5.31
CA SER A 260 7.04 -15.64 -3.98
C SER A 260 7.24 -14.11 -3.85
N LEU A 261 7.59 -13.41 -4.95
CA LEU A 261 7.70 -11.95 -4.94
C LEU A 261 6.37 -11.26 -4.64
N THR A 262 5.23 -11.88 -4.95
CA THR A 262 3.91 -11.32 -4.59
C THR A 262 3.77 -11.18 -3.07
N GLN A 263 4.30 -12.13 -2.29
CA GLN A 263 4.29 -12.05 -0.83
C GLN A 263 5.22 -10.94 -0.33
N THR A 264 6.38 -10.80 -0.94
CA THR A 264 7.31 -9.70 -0.67
C THR A 264 6.67 -8.33 -0.96
N THR A 265 5.95 -8.20 -2.07
CA THR A 265 5.20 -6.97 -2.41
C THR A 265 4.10 -6.69 -1.39
N TYR A 266 3.39 -7.72 -0.91
CA TYR A 266 2.40 -7.57 0.15
C TYR A 266 3.02 -6.93 1.41
N ALA A 267 4.20 -7.40 1.85
CA ALA A 267 4.90 -6.82 3.01
C ALA A 267 5.34 -5.36 2.82
N ALA A 268 5.46 -4.87 1.58
CA ALA A 268 5.84 -3.51 1.24
C ALA A 268 4.65 -2.57 0.95
N THR A 269 3.42 -3.00 1.22
CA THR A 269 2.19 -2.21 0.99
C THR A 269 2.12 -0.99 1.92
N GLY A 270 1.35 0.04 1.50
CA GLY A 270 1.08 1.22 2.32
C GLY A 270 2.01 2.41 2.06
N LEU A 271 2.71 2.42 0.92
CA LEU A 271 3.66 3.48 0.57
C LEU A 271 3.04 4.89 0.52
N ASP A 272 1.77 5.02 0.16
CA ASP A 272 1.11 6.30 -0.13
C ASP A 272 0.28 6.82 1.04
N ALA A 273 0.28 6.14 2.19
CA ALA A 273 -0.51 6.52 3.35
C ALA A 273 -0.28 7.97 3.81
N VAL A 274 0.97 8.45 3.79
CA VAL A 274 1.33 9.83 4.15
C VAL A 274 0.72 10.89 3.21
N VAL A 275 0.39 10.54 1.97
CA VAL A 275 -0.19 11.46 0.98
C VAL A 275 -1.58 11.94 1.43
N HIS A 276 -2.34 11.05 2.08
CA HIS A 276 -3.66 11.35 2.61
C HIS A 276 -3.62 12.34 3.79
N LEU A 277 -2.47 12.53 4.43
CA LEU A 277 -2.26 13.49 5.52
C LEU A 277 -1.69 14.83 5.03
N SER A 278 -1.72 15.08 3.71
CA SER A 278 -1.11 16.28 3.12
C SER A 278 -1.72 17.60 3.60
N GLU A 279 -3.02 17.62 3.91
CA GLU A 279 -3.72 18.81 4.39
C GLU A 279 -3.34 19.19 5.83
N GLU A 280 -2.94 18.21 6.64
CA GLU A 280 -2.51 18.39 8.04
C GLU A 280 -0.98 18.57 8.18
N THR A 281 -0.26 18.62 7.07
CA THR A 281 1.20 18.66 7.02
C THR A 281 1.73 20.09 6.87
N HIS A 282 2.80 20.43 7.59
CA HIS A 282 3.54 21.67 7.34
C HIS A 282 4.41 21.53 6.08
N ASP A 283 4.25 22.43 5.11
CA ASP A 283 4.95 22.41 3.80
C ASP A 283 4.88 21.06 3.04
N PRO A 284 3.66 20.61 2.66
CA PRO A 284 3.46 19.28 2.11
C PRO A 284 4.20 19.06 0.77
N LYS A 285 4.49 20.12 0.00
CA LYS A 285 5.24 20.05 -1.26
C LYS A 285 6.67 19.53 -1.10
N ARG A 286 7.27 19.75 0.06
CA ARG A 286 8.65 19.29 0.35
C ARG A 286 8.65 18.11 1.29
N THR A 287 7.81 18.13 2.31
CA THR A 287 7.82 17.12 3.37
C THR A 287 7.32 15.77 2.89
N ILE A 288 6.22 15.70 2.12
CA ILE A 288 5.65 14.42 1.68
C ILE A 288 6.57 13.67 0.73
N PRO A 289 7.13 14.29 -0.33
CA PRO A 289 8.10 13.62 -1.21
C PRO A 289 9.32 13.07 -0.46
N LEU A 290 9.81 13.84 0.52
CA LEU A 290 10.95 13.43 1.32
C LEU A 290 10.59 12.23 2.22
N VAL A 291 9.42 12.26 2.87
CA VAL A 291 8.95 11.14 3.71
C VAL A 291 8.70 9.88 2.87
N LEU A 292 8.08 9.99 1.69
CA LEU A 292 7.84 8.87 0.79
C LEU A 292 9.14 8.14 0.41
N THR A 293 10.12 8.88 -0.12
CA THR A 293 11.39 8.28 -0.56
C THR A 293 12.22 7.73 0.60
N THR A 294 12.33 8.49 1.70
CA THR A 294 13.15 8.08 2.85
C THR A 294 12.55 6.89 3.59
N SER A 295 11.22 6.86 3.79
CA SER A 295 10.55 5.75 4.46
C SER A 295 10.68 4.44 3.69
N VAL A 296 10.56 4.46 2.36
CA VAL A 296 10.72 3.25 1.52
C VAL A 296 12.16 2.75 1.53
N ALA A 297 13.14 3.65 1.48
CA ALA A 297 14.56 3.27 1.58
C ALA A 297 14.87 2.61 2.93
N ILE A 298 14.42 3.22 4.04
CA ILE A 298 14.60 2.68 5.39
C ILE A 298 13.88 1.34 5.53
N SER A 299 12.62 1.25 5.09
CA SER A 299 11.81 0.03 5.18
C SER A 299 12.42 -1.12 4.37
N THR A 300 12.98 -0.82 3.20
CA THR A 300 13.66 -1.82 2.35
C THR A 300 14.91 -2.36 3.04
N LEU A 301 15.77 -1.47 3.57
CA LEU A 301 16.99 -1.88 4.28
C LEU A 301 16.68 -2.68 5.54
N MET A 302 15.69 -2.24 6.33
CA MET A 302 15.23 -2.97 7.50
C MET A 302 14.68 -4.35 7.12
N SER A 303 13.82 -4.43 6.10
CA SER A 303 13.24 -5.71 5.64
C SER A 303 14.30 -6.66 5.12
N PHE A 304 15.30 -6.18 4.39
CA PHE A 304 16.42 -7.00 3.91
C PHE A 304 17.26 -7.56 5.08
N GLY A 305 17.66 -6.71 6.03
CA GLY A 305 18.39 -7.16 7.21
C GLY A 305 17.57 -8.15 8.05
N PHE A 306 16.27 -7.90 8.17
CA PHE A 306 15.35 -8.74 8.90
C PHE A 306 15.08 -10.08 8.22
N ALA A 307 15.02 -10.11 6.88
CA ALA A 307 14.90 -11.35 6.12
C ALA A 307 16.12 -12.25 6.32
N ILE A 308 17.33 -11.68 6.31
CA ILE A 308 18.56 -12.43 6.62
C ILE A 308 18.49 -12.99 8.04
N PHE A 309 18.16 -12.14 9.02
CA PHE A 309 17.99 -12.55 10.41
C PHE A 309 17.04 -13.75 10.55
N LEU A 310 15.87 -13.65 9.93
CA LEU A 310 14.86 -14.69 10.02
C LEU A 310 15.35 -16.02 9.45
N VAL A 311 15.97 -16.00 8.27
CA VAL A 311 16.43 -17.24 7.62
C VAL A 311 17.59 -17.88 8.38
N PHE A 312 18.42 -17.11 9.09
CA PHE A 312 19.47 -17.67 9.94
C PHE A 312 18.94 -18.38 11.19
N LYS A 313 17.79 -17.95 11.70
CA LYS A 313 17.20 -18.43 12.96
C LYS A 313 16.02 -19.37 12.77
N MET A 314 15.29 -19.26 11.67
CA MET A 314 14.35 -20.29 11.23
C MET A 314 15.15 -21.56 10.99
N GLY A 315 14.74 -22.65 11.64
CA GLY A 315 15.30 -24.00 11.45
C GLY A 315 15.19 -24.49 10.00
N ASP A 316 15.32 -25.79 9.76
CA ASP A 316 15.14 -26.27 8.38
C ASP A 316 13.69 -26.03 7.97
N PHE A 317 13.51 -25.35 6.83
CA PHE A 317 12.21 -25.07 6.26
C PHE A 317 11.42 -26.36 5.99
N SER A 318 12.05 -27.53 5.84
CA SER A 318 11.34 -28.81 5.72
C SER A 318 10.52 -29.17 6.96
N ASP A 319 11.04 -28.86 8.16
CA ASP A 319 10.39 -29.19 9.42
C ASP A 319 9.23 -28.21 9.68
N LEU A 320 9.31 -27.02 9.07
CA LEU A 320 8.32 -25.97 9.16
C LEU A 320 7.06 -26.20 8.29
N VAL A 321 7.06 -27.22 7.42
CA VAL A 321 5.95 -27.53 6.51
C VAL A 321 4.78 -28.22 7.22
N ASP A 322 5.06 -28.95 8.30
CA ASP A 322 4.11 -29.80 9.03
C ASP A 322 3.46 -29.10 10.23
N LEU A 323 3.58 -27.77 10.34
CA LEU A 323 3.15 -27.06 11.53
C LEU A 323 1.63 -27.06 11.76
N SER A 324 1.22 -27.66 12.87
CA SER A 324 -0.13 -27.59 13.43
C SER A 324 -0.54 -26.17 13.84
N LEU A 325 0.42 -25.30 14.13
CA LEU A 325 0.21 -23.93 14.63
C LEU A 325 -0.16 -22.91 13.54
N GLY A 326 0.01 -23.26 12.25
CA GLY A 326 -0.35 -22.40 11.11
C GLY A 326 0.47 -21.11 10.96
N GLN A 327 1.32 -20.76 11.93
CA GLN A 327 2.13 -19.53 11.96
C GLN A 327 3.57 -19.84 12.36
N VAL A 328 4.49 -19.72 11.40
CA VAL A 328 5.90 -20.15 11.53
C VAL A 328 6.73 -19.30 12.50
N TYR A 329 6.38 -18.02 12.68
CA TYR A 329 7.13 -17.16 13.62
C TYR A 329 6.83 -17.47 15.09
N LEU A 330 5.63 -17.95 15.43
CA LEU A 330 5.31 -18.26 16.84
C LEU A 330 6.13 -19.46 17.34
N GLU A 331 6.34 -20.44 16.47
CA GLU A 331 7.20 -21.57 16.77
C GLU A 331 8.66 -21.16 16.93
N LEU A 332 9.17 -20.27 16.06
CA LEU A 332 10.50 -19.69 16.22
C LEU A 332 10.69 -19.04 17.61
N TYR A 333 9.66 -18.36 18.13
CA TYR A 333 9.71 -17.78 19.46
C TYR A 333 9.63 -18.84 20.57
N THR A 334 8.78 -19.87 20.47
CA THR A 334 8.70 -20.94 21.47
C THR A 334 10.00 -21.77 21.51
N ASP A 335 10.55 -22.08 20.35
CA ASP A 335 11.81 -22.81 20.20
C ASP A 335 12.97 -22.05 20.85
N SER A 336 13.01 -20.72 20.68
CA SER A 336 14.02 -19.86 21.31
C SER A 336 13.93 -19.84 22.85
N ILE A 337 12.73 -20.05 23.40
CA ILE A 337 12.47 -20.09 24.85
C ILE A 337 12.77 -21.50 25.42
N GLY A 338 12.92 -22.51 24.55
CA GLY A 338 13.26 -23.88 24.92
C GLY A 338 12.08 -24.67 25.52
N SER A 339 10.85 -24.29 25.18
CA SER A 339 9.60 -24.90 25.67
C SER A 339 8.99 -25.86 24.66
#